data_AF-A0A7X6YYP0-F1
#
_entry.id   AF-A0A7X6YYP0-F1
#
_cell.length_a   1.000
_cell.length_b   1.000
_cell.length_c   1.000
_cell.angle_alpha   90.00
_cell.angle_beta   90.00
_cell.angle_gamma   90.00
#
_symmetry.space_group_name_H-M   'P 1'
#
loop_
_entity.id
_entity.type
_entity.pdbx_description
1 polymer ?
#
loop_
_entity_poly.entity_id
_entity_poly.type
_entity_poly.pdbx_seq_one_letter_code
_entity_poly.pdbx_strand_id
1 'polypeptide(L)'
;MSKLSARARIKIATVSAIYIALTLVLGDFSYGAIQFRISEILLLLCFYEKKYAYSLVLGCAIANCFSSLGLIDVLVGTLATLLTDIFIPRSKNLLVASLSGAIFNVIIGLELQFVLQLPLFITLL
;
A
#
# COMPACT_ATOMS: atom_id res chain seq x y z
N MET A 1 -8.61 -22.04 -8.35
CA MET A 1 -7.35 -21.27 -8.31
C MET A 1 -6.38 -21.89 -9.31
N SER A 2 -6.12 -21.23 -10.45
CA SER A 2 -5.15 -21.72 -11.43
C SER A 2 -3.77 -21.77 -10.78
N LYS A 3 -3.02 -22.86 -11.01
CA LYS A 3 -1.67 -23.03 -10.45
C LYS A 3 -0.79 -21.88 -10.94
N LEU A 4 -0.33 -20.99 -10.04
CA LEU A 4 0.67 -19.99 -10.41
C LEU A 4 1.95 -20.71 -10.84
N SER A 5 2.43 -20.40 -12.04
CA SER A 5 3.72 -20.87 -12.54
C SER A 5 4.85 -20.37 -11.64
N ALA A 6 5.95 -21.13 -11.52
CA ALA A 6 7.12 -20.74 -10.73
C ALA A 6 7.62 -19.33 -11.09
N ARG A 7 7.61 -18.98 -12.38
CA ARG A 7 7.98 -17.64 -12.87
C ARG A 7 7.07 -16.53 -12.32
N ALA A 8 5.77 -16.80 -12.15
CA ALA A 8 4.82 -15.82 -11.62
C ALA A 8 5.05 -15.58 -10.12
N ARG A 9 5.36 -16.62 -9.34
CA ARG A 9 5.72 -16.49 -7.93
C ARG A 9 6.98 -15.66 -7.73
N ILE A 10 8.01 -15.88 -8.55
CA ILE A 10 9.25 -15.10 -8.50
C ILE A 10 8.95 -13.63 -8.75
N LYS A 11 8.16 -13.31 -9.79
CA LYS A 11 7.77 -11.91 -10.08
C LYS A 11 7.02 -11.26 -8.91
N ILE A 12 6.08 -11.97 -8.31
CA ILE A 12 5.33 -11.48 -7.13
C ILE A 12 6.29 -11.18 -5.98
N ALA A 13 7.16 -12.14 -5.65
CA ALA A 13 8.15 -11.98 -4.57
C ALA A 13 9.11 -10.81 -4.84
N THR A 14 9.57 -10.62 -6.07
CA THR A 14 10.43 -9.49 -6.44
C THR A 14 9.72 -8.16 -6.26
N VAL A 15 8.47 -8.04 -6.72
CA VAL A 15 7.70 -6.78 -6.56
C VAL A 15 7.41 -6.50 -5.09
N SER A 16 7.05 -7.51 -4.29
CA SER A 16 6.89 -7.36 -2.84
C SER A 16 8.19 -6.90 -2.18
N ALA A 17 9.33 -7.49 -2.53
CA ALA A 17 10.62 -7.11 -1.98
C ALA A 17 10.99 -5.65 -2.32
N ILE A 18 10.70 -5.20 -3.54
CA ILE A 18 10.91 -3.80 -3.94
C ILE A 18 9.98 -2.87 -3.13
N TYR A 19 8.71 -3.23 -2.98
CA TYR A 19 7.76 -2.46 -2.16
C TYR A 19 8.29 -2.31 -0.74
N ILE A 20 8.67 -3.42 -0.09
CA ILE A 20 9.19 -3.42 1.28
C ILE A 20 10.46 -2.58 1.38
N ALA A 21 11.42 -2.79 0.48
CA ALA A 21 12.68 -2.06 0.48
C ALA A 21 12.47 -0.55 0.34
N LEU A 22 11.58 -0.12 -0.57
CA LEU A 22 11.24 1.29 -0.73
C LEU A 22 10.60 1.87 0.55
N THR A 23 9.63 1.18 1.14
CA THR A 23 8.97 1.66 2.36
C THR A 23 9.95 1.76 3.53
N LEU A 24 10.82 0.76 3.73
CA LEU A 24 11.76 0.73 4.85
C LEU A 24 12.91 1.72 4.69
N VAL A 25 13.45 1.90 3.48
CA VAL A 25 14.53 2.86 3.21
C VAL A 25 14.04 4.30 3.40
N LEU A 26 12.79 4.57 3.02
CA LEU A 26 12.19 5.90 3.21
C LEU A 26 11.74 6.14 4.65
N GLY A 27 11.54 5.08 5.45
CA GLY A 27 11.39 5.12 6.90
C GLY A 27 10.45 6.23 7.38
N ASP A 28 11.03 7.28 7.98
CA ASP A 28 10.33 8.45 8.52
C ASP A 28 9.42 9.16 7.49
N PHE A 29 9.74 9.08 6.20
CA PHE A 29 8.89 9.61 5.14
C PHE A 29 7.66 8.74 4.86
N SER A 30 7.76 7.43 5.12
CA SER A 30 6.67 6.46 4.93
C SER A 30 5.79 6.30 6.18
N TYR A 31 6.33 6.51 7.38
CA TYR A 31 5.62 6.33 8.67
C TYR A 31 5.43 7.62 9.49
N GLY A 32 5.89 8.76 8.98
CA GLY A 32 5.79 10.04 9.66
C GLY A 32 4.37 10.60 9.71
N ALA A 33 4.24 11.85 10.18
CA ALA A 33 2.96 12.54 10.25
C ALA A 33 2.31 12.76 8.87
N ILE A 34 3.12 12.86 7.82
CA ILE A 34 2.71 12.86 6.42
C ILE A 34 3.17 11.51 5.85
N GLN A 35 2.26 10.55 5.73
CA GLN A 35 2.59 9.19 5.27
C GLN A 35 2.68 9.11 3.75
N PHE A 36 3.72 9.72 3.19
CA PHE A 36 3.95 9.69 1.75
C PHE A 36 4.67 8.40 1.34
N ARG A 37 3.90 7.35 1.12
CA ARG A 37 4.43 6.03 0.76
C ARG A 37 4.66 5.93 -0.76
N ILE A 38 5.89 6.23 -1.20
CA ILE A 38 6.30 6.14 -2.63
C ILE A 38 6.11 4.72 -3.19
N SER A 39 6.22 3.69 -2.35
CA SER A 39 5.98 2.30 -2.74
C SER A 39 4.54 2.04 -3.23
N GLU A 40 3.57 2.89 -2.89
CA GLU A 40 2.19 2.83 -3.42
C GLU A 40 2.13 3.09 -4.93
N ILE A 41 3.14 3.71 -5.55
CA ILE A 41 3.21 3.84 -7.02
C ILE A 41 3.20 2.46 -7.71
N LEU A 42 3.73 1.44 -7.03
CA LEU A 42 3.74 0.06 -7.54
C LEU A 42 2.31 -0.52 -7.68
N LEU A 43 1.30 0.07 -7.03
CA LEU A 43 -0.11 -0.29 -7.23
C LEU A 43 -0.56 -0.19 -8.69
N LEU A 44 0.04 0.70 -9.46
CA LEU A 44 -0.23 0.83 -10.89
C LEU A 44 0.14 -0.45 -11.67
N LEU A 45 1.02 -1.31 -11.16
CA LEU A 45 1.28 -2.62 -11.76
C LEU A 45 0.03 -3.52 -11.72
N CYS A 46 -0.81 -3.38 -10.68
CA CYS A 46 -2.07 -4.09 -10.57
C CYS A 46 -3.10 -3.66 -11.63
N PHE A 47 -3.00 -2.42 -12.14
CA PHE A 47 -3.81 -1.95 -13.26
C PHE A 47 -3.56 -2.79 -14.53
N TYR A 48 -2.30 -3.15 -14.80
CA TYR A 48 -1.92 -3.93 -15.97
C TYR A 48 -2.14 -5.43 -15.77
N GLU A 49 -1.74 -5.99 -14.63
CA GLU A 49 -1.97 -7.39 -14.32
C GLU A 49 -2.44 -7.59 -12.87
N LYS A 50 -3.67 -8.10 -12.71
CA LYS A 50 -4.30 -8.36 -11.40
C LYS A 50 -3.51 -9.27 -10.46
N LYS A 51 -2.56 -10.06 -10.99
CA LYS A 51 -1.69 -10.92 -10.18
C LYS A 51 -0.78 -10.12 -9.24
N TYR A 52 -0.48 -8.85 -9.57
CA TYR A 52 0.40 -8.02 -8.75
C TYR A 52 -0.28 -7.53 -7.46
N ALA A 53 -1.62 -7.56 -7.36
CA ALA A 53 -2.33 -7.30 -6.11
C ALA A 53 -1.78 -8.13 -4.94
N TYR A 54 -1.54 -9.44 -5.16
CA TYR A 54 -0.93 -10.29 -4.14
C TYR A 54 0.43 -9.80 -3.69
N SER A 55 1.19 -9.19 -4.59
CA SER A 55 2.53 -8.67 -4.28
C SER A 55 2.45 -7.44 -3.39
N LEU A 56 1.47 -6.58 -3.65
CA LEU A 56 1.29 -5.28 -3.00
C LEU A 56 0.67 -5.46 -1.61
N VAL A 57 -0.36 -6.28 -1.48
CA VAL A 57 -0.93 -6.67 -0.18
C VAL A 57 0.13 -7.32 0.72
N LEU A 58 0.91 -8.28 0.20
CA LEU A 58 1.99 -8.91 0.98
C LEU A 58 3.10 -7.92 1.32
N GLY A 59 3.49 -7.06 0.38
CA GLY A 59 4.51 -6.04 0.59
C GLY A 59 4.09 -5.03 1.67
N CYS A 60 2.86 -4.54 1.61
CA CYS A 60 2.27 -3.63 2.60
C CYS A 60 2.20 -4.26 3.99
N ALA A 61 1.65 -5.48 4.09
CA ALA A 61 1.56 -6.18 5.37
C ALA A 61 2.93 -6.38 6.03
N ILE A 62 3.93 -6.81 5.25
CA ILE A 62 5.29 -7.03 5.78
C ILE A 62 5.97 -5.71 6.12
N ALA A 63 5.85 -4.67 5.28
CA ALA A 63 6.44 -3.38 5.56
C ALA A 63 5.83 -2.73 6.81
N ASN A 64 4.51 -2.80 6.99
CA ASN A 64 3.83 -2.18 8.12
C ASN A 64 4.13 -2.90 9.45
N CYS A 65 4.63 -4.14 9.44
CA CYS A 65 5.15 -4.79 10.66
C CYS A 65 6.31 -4.02 11.30
N PHE A 66 7.00 -3.19 10.53
CA PHE A 66 8.10 -2.33 10.98
C PHE A 66 7.65 -0.88 11.24
N SER A 67 6.35 -0.58 11.14
CA SER A 67 5.81 0.74 11.45
C SER A 67 5.85 1.02 12.96
N SER A 68 5.80 2.30 13.32
CA SER A 68 5.71 2.77 14.72
C SER A 68 4.38 2.39 15.40
N LEU A 69 3.32 2.21 14.61
CA LEU A 69 1.99 1.78 15.06
C LEU A 69 1.86 0.24 15.18
N GLY A 70 2.84 -0.50 14.64
CA GLY A 70 2.91 -1.95 14.73
C GLY A 70 1.70 -2.65 14.09
N LEU A 71 1.04 -3.51 14.87
CA LEU A 71 -0.01 -4.40 14.37
C LEU A 71 -1.25 -3.66 13.85
N ILE A 72 -1.54 -2.46 14.35
CA ILE A 72 -2.72 -1.68 13.95
C ILE A 72 -2.55 -1.20 12.50
N ASP A 73 -1.39 -0.63 12.16
CA ASP A 73 -1.07 -0.19 10.80
C ASP A 73 -0.90 -1.37 9.83
N VAL A 74 -0.51 -2.55 10.31
CA VAL A 74 -0.58 -3.77 9.50
C VAL A 74 -2.02 -4.07 9.11
N LEU A 75 -2.96 -4.06 10.04
CA LEU A 75 -4.35 -4.40 9.74
C LEU A 75 -5.02 -3.31 8.90
N VAL A 76 -4.97 -2.06 9.35
CA VAL A 76 -5.65 -0.93 8.70
C VAL A 76 -5.00 -0.60 7.37
N GLY A 77 -3.66 -0.51 7.33
CA GLY A 77 -2.92 -0.25 6.10
C GLY A 77 -3.09 -1.34 5.06
N THR A 78 -3.00 -2.63 5.44
CA THR A 78 -3.23 -3.73 4.49
C THR A 78 -4.67 -3.76 3.98
N LEU A 79 -5.66 -3.43 4.81
CA LEU A 79 -7.06 -3.30 4.38
C LEU A 79 -7.23 -2.16 3.37
N ALA A 80 -6.62 -1.00 3.62
CA ALA A 80 -6.65 0.13 2.69
C ALA A 80 -6.00 -0.23 1.33
N THR A 81 -4.83 -0.87 1.35
CA THR A 81 -4.18 -1.36 0.12
C THR A 81 -5.03 -2.41 -0.59
N LEU A 82 -5.68 -3.33 0.14
CA LEU A 82 -6.55 -4.34 -0.45
C LEU A 82 -7.79 -3.73 -1.12
N LEU A 83 -8.41 -2.72 -0.51
CA LEU A 83 -9.51 -1.98 -1.14
C LEU A 83 -9.05 -1.28 -2.42
N THR A 84 -7.85 -0.69 -2.38
CA THR A 84 -7.22 -0.03 -3.53
C THR A 84 -6.98 -1.02 -4.67
N ASP A 85 -6.37 -2.17 -4.38
CA ASP A 85 -6.09 -3.24 -5.36
C ASP A 85 -7.38 -3.84 -5.97
N ILE A 86 -8.48 -3.80 -5.24
CA ILE A 86 -9.79 -4.22 -5.74
C ILE A 86 -10.39 -3.14 -6.69
N PHE A 87 -10.10 -1.86 -6.47
CA PHE A 87 -10.65 -0.75 -7.23
C PHE A 87 -9.84 -0.41 -8.50
N ILE A 88 -8.50 -0.47 -8.41
CA ILE A 88 -7.57 -0.12 -9.50
C ILE A 88 -7.87 -0.89 -10.80
N PRO A 89 -8.02 -2.23 -10.80
CA PRO A 89 -8.26 -3.00 -12.02
C PRO A 89 -9.66 -2.78 -12.62
N ARG A 90 -10.56 -2.09 -11.91
CA ARG A 90 -11.89 -1.70 -12.41
C ARG A 90 -11.91 -0.29 -13.00
N SER A 91 -10.89 0.50 -12.72
CA SER A 91 -10.76 1.84 -13.27
C SER A 91 -10.46 1.75 -14.77
N LYS A 92 -11.06 2.66 -15.55
CA LYS A 92 -10.82 2.74 -17.01
C LYS A 92 -9.64 3.66 -17.36
N ASN A 93 -9.26 4.53 -16.43
CA ASN A 93 -8.24 5.55 -16.61
C ASN A 93 -7.13 5.38 -15.58
N LEU A 94 -5.87 5.49 -16.03
CA LEU A 94 -4.70 5.40 -15.15
C LEU A 94 -4.71 6.48 -14.06
N LEU A 95 -5.15 7.70 -14.40
CA LEU A 95 -5.27 8.80 -13.43
C LEU A 95 -6.27 8.50 -12.31
N VAL A 96 -7.39 7.83 -12.64
CA VAL A 96 -8.40 7.45 -11.64
C VAL A 96 -7.85 6.32 -10.75
N ALA A 97 -7.10 5.38 -11.33
CA ALA A 97 -6.43 4.33 -10.59
C ALA A 97 -5.37 4.89 -9.63
N SER A 98 -4.54 5.84 -10.06
CA SER A 98 -3.55 6.48 -9.16
C SER A 98 -4.21 7.27 -8.03
N LEU A 99 -5.32 7.96 -8.33
CA LEU A 99 -6.07 8.70 -7.30
C LEU A 99 -6.74 7.77 -6.29
N SER A 100 -7.18 6.58 -6.70
CA SER A 100 -7.81 5.65 -5.76
C SER A 100 -6.90 5.24 -4.60
N GLY A 101 -5.59 5.09 -4.83
CA GLY A 101 -4.65 4.81 -3.73
C GLY A 101 -4.54 5.97 -2.74
N ALA A 102 -4.48 7.21 -3.24
CA ALA A 102 -4.48 8.39 -2.38
C ALA A 102 -5.80 8.51 -1.56
N ILE A 103 -6.95 8.21 -2.18
CA ILE A 103 -8.25 8.25 -1.51
C ILE A 103 -8.33 7.20 -0.39
N PHE A 104 -7.90 5.97 -0.63
CA PHE A 104 -7.95 4.94 0.41
C PHE A 104 -6.89 5.14 1.51
N ASN A 105 -5.77 5.80 1.23
CA ASN A 105 -4.79 6.18 2.26
C ASN A 105 -5.34 7.20 3.27
N VAL A 106 -6.44 7.90 2.96
CA VAL A 106 -7.19 8.71 3.95
C VAL A 106 -7.63 7.87 5.15
N ILE A 107 -7.92 6.58 4.97
CA ILE A 107 -8.28 5.66 6.07
C ILE A 107 -7.12 5.57 7.07
N ILE A 108 -5.88 5.55 6.59
CA ILE A 108 -4.68 5.51 7.43
C ILE A 108 -4.42 6.88 8.07
N GLY A 109 -4.67 7.98 7.33
CA GLY A 109 -4.61 9.33 7.89
C GLY A 109 -5.60 9.56 9.04
N LEU A 110 -6.78 8.93 8.99
CA LEU A 110 -7.76 8.91 10.08
C LEU A 110 -7.28 8.04 11.26
N GLU A 111 -6.67 6.88 10.99
CA GLU A 111 -6.06 6.04 12.02
C GLU A 111 -5.01 6.83 12.83
N LEU A 112 -4.12 7.54 12.15
CA LEU A 112 -3.10 8.38 12.79
C LEU A 112 -3.71 9.46 13.68
N GLN A 113 -4.81 10.09 13.24
CA GLN A 113 -5.52 11.07 14.05
C GLN A 113 -6.12 10.42 15.30
N PHE A 114 -6.75 9.24 15.17
CA PHE A 114 -7.36 8.54 16.30
C PHE A 114 -6.33 8.01 17.31
N VAL A 115 -5.20 7.48 16.84
CA VAL A 115 -4.21 6.82 17.70
C VAL A 115 -3.17 7.81 18.24
N LEU A 116 -2.66 8.71 17.41
CA LEU A 116 -1.57 9.63 17.77
C LEU A 116 -2.04 11.08 18.02
N GLN A 117 -3.34 11.37 17.88
CA GLN A 117 -3.93 12.71 18.01
C GLN A 117 -3.25 13.77 17.11
N LEU A 118 -2.69 13.33 15.98
CA LEU A 118 -2.05 14.21 15.02
C LEU A 118 -3.09 15.07 14.26
N PRO A 119 -2.71 16.26 13.77
CA PRO A 119 -3.60 17.14 13.04
C PRO A 119 -4.06 16.48 11.72
N LEU A 120 -5.36 16.27 11.59
CA LEU A 120 -6.00 15.60 10.44
C LEU A 120 -5.61 16.24 9.10
N PHE A 121 -5.49 17.57 9.04
CA PHE A 121 -5.10 18.28 7.82
C PHE A 121 -3.67 17.98 7.35
N ILE A 122 -2.77 17.58 8.26
CA ILE A 122 -1.39 17.23 7.93
C ILE A 122 -1.30 15.76 7.53
N THR A 123 -2.06 14.88 8.21
CA THR A 123 -2.06 13.43 7.92
C THR A 123 -2.81 13.06 6.64
N LEU A 124 -3.64 13.95 6.11
CA LEU A 124 -4.41 13.75 4.89
C LEU A 124 -3.73 14.27 3.62
N LEU A 125 -2.55 14.91 3.76
CA LEU A 125 -1.74 15.49 2.68
C LEU A 125 -0.78 14.46 2.10
#